data_AF-A0A960S4A9-F1
#
_entry.id   AF-A0A960S4A9-F1
#
_cell.length_a   1.000
_cell.length_b   1.000
_cell.length_c   1.000
_cell.angle_alpha   90.00
_cell.angle_beta   90.00
_cell.angle_gamma   90.00
#
_symmetry.space_group_name_H-M   'P 1'
#
loop_
_entity.id
_entity.type
_entity.pdbx_description
1 polymer ?
#
loop_
_entity_poly.entity_id
_entity_poly.type
_entity_poly.pdbx_seq_one_letter_code
_entity_poly.pdbx_strand_id
1 'polypeptide(L)'
;PLYSVIGQKVRGGNLKEGSELQLEIADLEMENLSLDGSLLIHATDPMGHLENGILSYSHKCGRCHLKNVTVKNEGIDWEEDHLFWKHEVKRKGALKIVLHGHSEFFAENITITRDLTLEVPHGMRMHAEEKNGRVIFITEPFESSRPFWNYSINSEKRIVLSRA
;
A
#
# COMPACT_ATOMS: atom_id res chain seq x y z
N PRO A 1 14.17 -3.45 11.71
CA PRO A 1 12.71 -3.20 11.63
C PRO A 1 12.09 -3.10 13.03
N LEU A 2 11.41 -1.99 13.34
CA LEU A 2 10.65 -1.88 14.59
C LEU A 2 9.25 -2.48 14.37
N TYR A 3 9.13 -3.80 14.55
CA TYR A 3 7.89 -4.55 14.30
C TYR A 3 6.67 -3.96 15.01
N SER A 4 6.87 -3.32 16.17
CA SER A 4 5.81 -2.63 16.91
C SER A 4 5.21 -1.45 16.17
N VAL A 5 5.94 -0.77 15.29
CA VAL A 5 5.40 0.32 14.44
C VAL A 5 4.66 -0.27 13.24
N ILE A 6 5.18 -1.34 12.64
CA ILE A 6 4.51 -2.03 11.52
C ILE A 6 3.15 -2.58 11.98
N GLY A 7 3.09 -3.25 13.13
CA GLY A 7 1.85 -3.80 13.68
C GLY A 7 0.81 -2.74 14.09
N GLN A 8 1.21 -1.47 14.22
CA GLN A 8 0.26 -0.37 14.40
C GLN A 8 -0.38 0.07 13.08
N LYS A 9 0.30 -0.10 11.94
CA LYS A 9 -0.16 0.28 10.59
C LYS A 9 -0.92 -0.83 9.88
N VAL A 10 -0.50 -2.07 10.09
CA VAL A 10 -1.08 -3.29 9.50
C VAL A 10 -1.79 -4.07 10.59
N ARG A 11 -3.12 -4.10 10.55
CA ARG A 11 -3.97 -4.65 11.61
C ARG A 11 -4.96 -5.68 11.08
N GLY A 12 -5.02 -6.83 11.75
CA GLY A 12 -5.93 -7.91 11.37
C GLY A 12 -5.64 -8.48 9.98
N GLY A 13 -6.68 -8.99 9.32
CA GLY A 13 -6.58 -9.55 7.98
C GLY A 13 -6.13 -11.02 7.93
N ASN A 14 -5.98 -11.54 6.72
CA ASN A 14 -5.51 -12.88 6.44
C ASN A 14 -4.72 -12.93 5.12
N LEU A 15 -3.65 -13.70 5.10
CA LEU A 15 -2.93 -14.10 3.89
C LEU A 15 -3.17 -15.59 3.71
N LYS A 16 -3.72 -16.01 2.57
CA LYS A 16 -3.81 -17.44 2.25
C LYS A 16 -2.42 -18.03 2.00
N GLU A 17 -2.33 -19.35 2.12
CA GLU A 17 -1.13 -20.07 1.74
C GLU A 17 -0.79 -19.78 0.27
N GLY A 18 0.49 -19.52 0.01
CA GLY A 18 0.97 -19.14 -1.31
C GLY A 18 0.75 -17.66 -1.69
N SER A 19 0.09 -16.86 -0.85
CA SER A 19 -0.09 -15.42 -1.08
C SER A 19 1.19 -14.62 -0.82
N GLU A 20 1.27 -13.45 -1.45
CA GLU A 20 2.40 -12.54 -1.37
C GLU A 20 1.95 -11.11 -1.09
N LEU A 21 2.51 -10.50 -0.05
CA LEU A 21 2.34 -9.09 0.27
C LEU A 21 3.70 -8.38 0.24
N GLN A 22 3.90 -7.48 -0.71
CA GLN A 22 5.10 -6.64 -0.81
C GLN A 22 4.74 -5.18 -0.54
N LEU A 23 5.41 -4.58 0.44
CA LEU A 23 5.15 -3.21 0.89
C LEU A 23 6.44 -2.40 0.85
N GLU A 24 6.50 -1.46 -0.09
CA GLU A 24 7.56 -0.45 -0.23
C GLU A 24 6.93 0.93 -0.07
N ILE A 25 6.47 1.22 1.16
CA ILE A 25 5.70 2.41 1.48
C ILE A 25 5.89 2.80 2.95
N ALA A 26 6.01 4.11 3.22
CA ALA A 26 6.13 4.60 4.60
C ALA A 26 4.77 4.91 5.23
N ASP A 27 3.83 5.48 4.50
CA ASP A 27 2.54 5.90 5.05
C ASP A 27 1.40 5.00 4.56
N LEU A 28 1.11 3.99 5.38
CA LEU A 28 0.16 2.93 5.08
C LEU A 28 -0.84 2.82 6.24
N GLU A 29 -2.11 2.76 5.91
CA GLU A 29 -3.12 2.19 6.78
C GLU A 29 -3.71 0.95 6.11
N MET A 30 -3.55 -0.19 6.78
CA MET A 30 -4.07 -1.46 6.30
C MET A 30 -4.80 -2.16 7.44
N GLU A 31 -6.10 -2.37 7.26
CA GLU A 31 -6.95 -3.00 8.26
C GLU A 31 -7.84 -4.06 7.61
N ASN A 32 -7.80 -5.28 8.13
CA ASN A 32 -8.63 -6.40 7.67
C ASN A 32 -8.49 -6.70 6.16
N LEU A 33 -7.26 -6.68 5.63
CA LEU A 33 -6.97 -7.15 4.28
C LEU A 33 -7.15 -8.67 4.19
N SER A 34 -7.86 -9.16 3.19
CA SER A 34 -7.86 -10.59 2.81
C SER A 34 -7.13 -10.77 1.49
N LEU A 35 -6.07 -11.58 1.48
CA LEU A 35 -5.22 -11.76 0.31
C LEU A 35 -5.13 -13.22 -0.12
N ASP A 36 -5.55 -13.48 -1.35
CA ASP A 36 -5.47 -14.75 -2.07
C ASP A 36 -4.75 -14.49 -3.41
N GLY A 37 -3.42 -14.61 -3.41
CA GLY A 37 -2.56 -14.19 -4.53
C GLY A 37 -1.56 -13.11 -4.14
N SER A 38 -1.17 -12.25 -5.07
CA SER A 38 -0.13 -11.23 -4.90
C SER A 38 -0.68 -9.80 -4.84
N LEU A 39 -0.24 -9.04 -3.83
CA LEU A 39 -0.44 -7.59 -3.69
C LEU A 39 0.91 -6.90 -3.49
N LEU A 40 1.23 -5.97 -4.40
CA LEU A 40 2.45 -5.17 -4.35
C LEU A 40 2.07 -3.71 -4.24
N ILE A 41 2.64 -3.01 -3.25
CA ILE A 41 2.46 -1.56 -3.06
C ILE A 41 3.82 -0.90 -3.06
N HIS A 42 4.07 -0.03 -4.03
CA HIS A 42 5.34 0.67 -4.20
C HIS A 42 5.11 2.18 -4.25
N ALA A 43 5.72 2.91 -3.34
CA ALA A 43 5.85 4.37 -3.41
C ALA A 43 7.23 4.74 -3.94
N THR A 44 7.28 5.52 -5.03
CA THR A 44 8.55 5.93 -5.65
C THR A 44 9.38 6.82 -4.73
N ASP A 45 8.68 7.64 -3.93
CA ASP A 45 9.27 8.59 -3.01
C ASP A 45 8.74 8.32 -1.59
N PRO A 46 9.20 7.25 -0.91
CA PRO A 46 8.60 6.79 0.34
C PRO A 46 8.92 7.70 1.53
N MET A 47 9.92 8.58 1.43
CA MET A 47 10.42 9.37 2.56
C MET A 47 10.25 10.89 2.41
N GLY A 48 9.68 11.36 1.31
CA GLY A 48 9.50 12.79 1.06
C GLY A 48 9.73 13.15 -0.40
N HIS A 49 10.32 14.31 -0.67
CA HIS A 49 10.54 14.79 -2.04
C HIS A 49 11.98 15.29 -2.21
N LEU A 50 12.44 15.34 -3.46
CA LEU A 50 13.71 15.96 -3.81
C LEU A 50 13.54 17.47 -3.95
N GLU A 51 14.38 18.23 -3.25
CA GLU A 51 14.49 19.68 -3.36
C GLU A 51 15.92 20.01 -3.77
N ASN A 52 16.10 20.59 -4.97
CA ASN A 52 17.42 20.85 -5.57
C ASN A 52 18.35 19.61 -5.60
N GLY A 53 17.78 18.42 -5.80
CA GLY A 53 18.51 17.15 -5.83
C GLY A 53 18.84 16.56 -4.45
N ILE A 54 18.41 17.21 -3.36
CA ILE A 54 18.60 16.74 -1.98
C ILE A 54 17.27 16.19 -1.46
N LEU A 55 17.30 15.00 -0.85
CA LEU A 55 16.12 14.42 -0.21
C LEU A 55 15.68 15.26 1.00
N SER A 56 14.46 15.79 0.92
CA SER A 56 13.78 16.52 1.99
C SER A 56 12.72 15.63 2.63
N TYR A 57 12.95 15.24 3.89
CA TYR A 57 12.01 14.42 4.66
C TYR A 57 10.71 15.17 4.88
N SER A 58 9.59 14.61 4.40
CA SER A 58 8.29 15.27 4.47
C SER A 58 7.15 14.28 4.25
N HIS A 59 5.91 14.73 4.49
CA HIS A 59 4.69 13.95 4.20
C HIS A 59 4.30 13.94 2.72
N LYS A 60 5.07 14.62 1.85
CA LYS A 60 4.87 14.60 0.39
C LYS A 60 5.39 13.28 -0.18
N CYS A 61 4.68 12.20 0.12
CA CYS A 61 5.04 10.83 -0.25
C CYS A 61 3.80 10.06 -0.71
N GLY A 62 4.00 8.86 -1.24
CA GLY A 62 2.94 7.95 -1.62
C GLY A 62 2.25 7.38 -0.39
N ARG A 63 0.92 7.40 -0.36
CA ARG A 63 0.10 6.95 0.77
C ARG A 63 -0.92 5.93 0.33
N CYS A 64 -1.18 4.93 1.16
CA CYS A 64 -2.15 3.88 0.83
C CYS A 64 -3.08 3.58 2.00
N HIS A 65 -4.37 3.56 1.72
CA HIS A 65 -5.43 3.23 2.66
C HIS A 65 -6.22 2.02 2.16
N LEU A 66 -6.14 0.91 2.89
CA LEU A 66 -6.85 -0.33 2.59
C LEU A 66 -7.62 -0.79 3.83
N LYS A 67 -8.96 -0.73 3.79
CA LYS A 67 -9.80 -1.21 4.89
C LYS A 67 -10.85 -2.22 4.43
N ASN A 68 -10.87 -3.41 5.01
CA ASN A 68 -11.78 -4.48 4.61
C ASN A 68 -11.71 -4.77 3.10
N VAL A 69 -10.50 -4.76 2.54
CA VAL A 69 -10.26 -5.01 1.12
C VAL A 69 -9.96 -6.49 0.93
N THR A 70 -10.53 -7.09 -0.11
CA THR A 70 -10.16 -8.45 -0.54
C THR A 70 -9.47 -8.39 -1.90
N VAL A 71 -8.32 -9.04 -2.02
CA VAL A 71 -7.58 -9.17 -3.28
C VAL A 71 -7.51 -10.64 -3.65
N LYS A 72 -7.93 -10.98 -4.88
CA LYS A 72 -7.87 -12.33 -5.44
C LYS A 72 -7.22 -12.29 -6.82
N ASN A 73 -6.14 -13.03 -7.01
CA ASN A 73 -5.50 -13.22 -8.31
C ASN A 73 -4.66 -14.51 -8.30
N GLU A 74 -4.04 -14.84 -9.44
CA GLU A 74 -3.26 -16.07 -9.57
C GLU A 74 -1.93 -16.06 -8.80
N GLY A 75 -1.47 -14.89 -8.35
CA GLY A 75 -0.33 -14.75 -7.46
C GLY A 75 1.00 -15.24 -8.04
N ILE A 76 1.84 -15.77 -7.15
CA ILE A 76 3.15 -16.36 -7.48
C ILE A 76 2.99 -17.60 -8.35
N ASP A 77 3.86 -17.75 -9.35
CA ASP A 77 3.95 -18.98 -10.12
C ASP A 77 4.81 -20.03 -9.41
N TRP A 78 4.23 -20.78 -8.48
CA TRP A 78 4.93 -21.79 -7.68
C TRP A 78 5.55 -22.95 -8.46
N GLU A 79 5.26 -23.10 -9.76
CA GLU A 79 5.88 -24.09 -10.64
C GLU A 79 7.23 -23.62 -11.21
N GLU A 80 7.54 -22.33 -11.07
CA GLU A 80 8.76 -21.72 -11.58
C GLU A 80 9.84 -21.60 -10.51
N ASP A 81 11.11 -21.62 -10.93
CA ASP A 81 12.21 -21.28 -10.03
C ASP A 81 12.18 -19.79 -9.64
N HIS A 82 12.30 -19.53 -8.34
CA HIS A 82 12.31 -18.18 -7.77
C HIS A 82 13.60 -17.90 -7.02
N LEU A 83 14.12 -16.68 -7.17
CA LEU A 83 15.21 -16.16 -6.35
C LEU A 83 14.63 -15.16 -5.33
N PHE A 84 13.91 -15.69 -4.34
CA PHE A 84 13.24 -14.90 -3.30
C PHE A 84 14.15 -13.89 -2.60
N TRP A 85 15.40 -14.29 -2.32
CA TRP A 85 16.39 -13.43 -1.66
C TRP A 85 16.83 -12.22 -2.52
N LYS A 86 16.60 -12.27 -3.84
CA LYS A 86 16.83 -11.14 -4.77
C LYS A 86 15.56 -10.37 -5.13
N HIS A 87 14.41 -10.74 -4.56
CA HIS A 87 13.10 -10.26 -5.00
C HIS A 87 12.76 -10.59 -6.48
N GLU A 88 13.43 -11.58 -7.07
CA GLU A 88 13.13 -12.06 -8.42
C GLU A 88 12.08 -13.19 -8.34
N VAL A 89 10.83 -12.79 -8.10
CA VAL A 89 9.67 -13.68 -7.98
C VAL A 89 8.84 -13.61 -9.27
N LYS A 90 8.55 -14.78 -9.85
CA LYS A 90 7.70 -14.92 -11.04
C LYS A 90 6.25 -15.07 -10.61
N ARG A 91 5.34 -14.40 -11.31
CA ARG A 91 3.92 -14.30 -10.96
C ARG A 91 3.06 -14.62 -12.17
N LYS A 92 1.98 -15.37 -11.93
CA LYS A 92 0.88 -15.56 -12.88
C LYS A 92 -0.06 -14.34 -12.88
N GLY A 93 -0.29 -13.77 -11.71
CA GLY A 93 -1.17 -12.61 -11.52
C GLY A 93 -0.78 -11.75 -10.32
N ALA A 94 -1.17 -10.47 -10.34
CA ALA A 94 -0.92 -9.55 -9.24
C ALA A 94 -1.77 -8.28 -9.34
N LEU A 95 -2.14 -7.74 -8.17
CA LEU A 95 -2.51 -6.33 -8.02
C LEU A 95 -1.26 -5.54 -7.63
N LYS A 96 -0.83 -4.61 -8.48
CA LYS A 96 0.27 -3.68 -8.23
C LYS A 96 -0.26 -2.26 -8.10
N ILE A 97 0.06 -1.59 -7.02
CA ILE A 97 -0.28 -0.19 -6.74
C ILE A 97 1.03 0.59 -6.71
N VAL A 98 1.18 1.52 -7.65
CA VAL A 98 2.37 2.36 -7.79
C VAL A 98 1.98 3.80 -7.50
N LEU A 99 2.60 4.38 -6.47
CA LEU A 99 2.32 5.71 -5.94
C LEU A 99 3.48 6.63 -6.30
N HIS A 100 3.26 7.56 -7.24
CA HIS A 100 4.28 8.52 -7.66
C HIS A 100 4.27 9.75 -6.77
N GLY A 101 5.42 10.12 -6.20
CA GLY A 101 5.58 11.34 -5.40
C GLY A 101 4.50 11.50 -4.33
N HIS A 102 3.88 12.68 -4.27
CA HIS A 102 2.77 12.95 -3.36
C HIS A 102 1.47 12.41 -3.97
N SER A 103 1.13 11.15 -3.69
CA SER A 103 -0.05 10.46 -4.23
C SER A 103 -0.78 9.67 -3.16
N GLU A 104 -2.05 9.33 -3.41
CA GLU A 104 -2.84 8.51 -2.48
C GLU A 104 -3.66 7.45 -3.21
N PHE A 105 -3.60 6.21 -2.75
CA PHE A 105 -4.57 5.18 -3.11
C PHE A 105 -5.52 4.91 -1.94
N PHE A 106 -6.82 4.88 -2.21
CA PHE A 106 -7.84 4.71 -1.20
C PHE A 106 -8.86 3.63 -1.62
N ALA A 107 -9.04 2.62 -0.76
CA ALA A 107 -10.00 1.55 -0.96
C ALA A 107 -10.61 1.07 0.37
N GLU A 108 -11.93 0.95 0.40
CA GLU A 108 -12.65 0.36 1.53
C GLU A 108 -13.78 -0.58 1.09
N ASN A 109 -13.95 -1.71 1.79
CA ASN A 109 -15.09 -2.63 1.62
C ASN A 109 -15.28 -3.11 0.16
N ILE A 110 -14.19 -3.39 -0.55
CA ILE A 110 -14.23 -3.84 -1.95
C ILE A 110 -13.47 -5.15 -2.14
N THR A 111 -13.86 -5.88 -3.19
CA THR A 111 -13.14 -7.07 -3.66
C THR A 111 -12.58 -6.83 -5.05
N ILE A 112 -11.26 -6.95 -5.20
CA ILE A 112 -10.54 -6.81 -6.47
C ILE A 112 -10.08 -8.20 -6.91
N THR A 113 -10.60 -8.70 -8.03
CA THR A 113 -10.33 -10.07 -8.52
C THR A 113 -9.52 -10.11 -9.82
N ARG A 114 -8.82 -9.04 -10.16
CA ARG A 114 -8.16 -8.86 -11.46
C ARG A 114 -6.69 -8.51 -11.30
N ASP A 115 -5.90 -8.96 -12.27
CA ASP A 115 -4.51 -8.53 -12.43
C ASP A 115 -4.49 -7.12 -13.01
N LEU A 116 -3.95 -6.19 -12.22
CA LEU A 116 -4.02 -4.76 -12.52
C LEU A 116 -2.77 -4.09 -12.00
N THR A 117 -2.24 -3.15 -12.78
CA THR A 117 -1.38 -2.09 -12.26
C THR A 117 -2.13 -0.78 -12.21
N LEU A 118 -2.18 -0.22 -11.01
CA LEU A 118 -2.77 1.07 -10.71
C LEU A 118 -1.63 2.05 -10.48
N GLU A 119 -1.39 2.91 -11.46
CA GLU A 119 -0.43 4.01 -11.38
C GLU A 119 -1.17 5.24 -10.87
N VAL A 120 -0.84 5.72 -9.66
CA VAL A 120 -1.40 6.96 -9.11
C VAL A 120 -0.39 8.08 -9.31
N PRO A 121 -0.66 9.05 -10.19
CA PRO A 121 0.30 10.12 -10.50
C PRO A 121 0.56 11.05 -9.30
N HIS A 122 1.68 11.76 -9.35
CA HIS A 122 1.97 12.84 -8.40
C HIS A 122 0.84 13.88 -8.39
N GLY A 123 0.44 14.30 -7.19
CA GLY A 123 -0.65 15.25 -6.95
C GLY A 123 -2.05 14.66 -7.13
N MET A 124 -2.17 13.36 -7.35
CA MET A 124 -3.45 12.67 -7.58
C MET A 124 -3.77 11.67 -6.48
N ARG A 125 -5.07 11.52 -6.23
CA ARG A 125 -5.66 10.48 -5.42
C ARG A 125 -6.48 9.57 -6.30
N MET A 126 -6.33 8.26 -6.11
CA MET A 126 -7.16 7.25 -6.75
C MET A 126 -8.04 6.56 -5.72
N HIS A 127 -9.36 6.63 -5.94
CA HIS A 127 -10.39 5.94 -5.17
C HIS A 127 -10.88 4.72 -5.91
N ALA A 128 -10.92 3.58 -5.22
CA ALA A 128 -11.59 2.38 -5.70
C ALA A 128 -13.02 2.32 -5.14
N GLU A 129 -14.01 2.24 -6.03
CA GLU A 129 -15.44 2.17 -5.68
C GLU A 129 -16.10 0.99 -6.38
N GLU A 130 -17.04 0.33 -5.71
CA GLU A 130 -17.89 -0.66 -6.37
C GLU A 130 -19.14 0.01 -6.95
N LYS A 131 -19.35 -0.11 -8.28
CA LYS A 131 -20.56 0.31 -8.97
C LYS A 131 -21.10 -0.82 -9.83
N ASN A 132 -22.37 -1.17 -9.62
CA ASN A 132 -23.06 -2.23 -10.38
C ASN A 132 -22.31 -3.57 -10.39
N GLY A 133 -21.74 -3.98 -9.25
CA GLY A 133 -20.98 -5.22 -9.11
C GLY A 133 -19.61 -5.22 -9.79
N ARG A 134 -19.08 -4.04 -10.15
CA ARG A 134 -17.75 -3.87 -10.72
C ARG A 134 -16.98 -2.82 -9.92
N VAL A 135 -15.71 -3.10 -9.65
CA VAL A 135 -14.80 -2.10 -9.10
C VAL A 135 -14.39 -1.15 -10.21
N ILE A 136 -14.59 0.14 -9.98
CA ILE A 136 -14.09 1.24 -10.81
C ILE A 136 -13.05 2.03 -10.02
N PHE A 137 -12.14 2.68 -10.74
CA PHE A 137 -11.08 3.49 -10.16
C PHE A 137 -11.24 4.92 -10.65
N ILE A 138 -11.44 5.85 -9.72
CA ILE A 138 -11.64 7.27 -9.99
C ILE A 138 -10.39 7.99 -9.53
N THR A 139 -9.78 8.78 -10.41
CA THR A 139 -8.57 9.57 -10.09
C THR A 139 -8.90 11.05 -10.12
N GLU A 140 -8.54 11.76 -9.07
CA GLU A 140 -8.78 13.19 -8.93
C GLU A 140 -7.55 13.91 -8.34
N PRO A 141 -7.35 15.21 -8.64
CA PRO A 141 -6.33 16.00 -7.98
C PRO A 141 -6.58 16.07 -6.47
N PHE A 142 -5.52 16.01 -5.65
CA PHE A 142 -5.62 16.31 -4.22
C PHE A 142 -4.51 17.29 -3.81
N GLU A 143 -4.91 18.42 -3.23
CA GLU A 143 -3.97 19.51 -2.88
C GLU A 143 -3.44 19.42 -1.45
N SER A 144 -4.21 18.83 -0.53
CA SER A 144 -3.81 18.72 0.87
C SER A 144 -4.16 17.37 1.43
N SER A 145 -3.19 16.76 2.09
CA SER A 145 -3.43 15.59 2.90
C SER A 145 -2.51 15.60 4.10
N ARG A 146 -3.07 15.25 5.25
CA ARG A 146 -2.27 14.93 6.41
C ARG A 146 -1.71 13.52 6.26
N PRO A 147 -0.55 13.23 6.88
CA PRO A 147 -0.11 11.84 7.01
C PRO A 147 -1.21 11.01 7.68
N PHE A 148 -1.23 9.70 7.46
CA PHE A 148 -2.18 8.84 8.18
C PHE A 148 -1.85 8.70 9.66
N TRP A 149 -0.59 8.95 10.04
CA TRP A 149 -0.08 8.71 11.38
C TRP A 149 0.68 9.90 11.95
N ASN A 150 0.31 10.29 13.17
CA ASN A 150 1.14 11.10 14.05
C ASN A 150 1.99 10.18 14.93
N TYR A 151 3.28 10.47 15.03
CA TYR A 151 4.23 9.71 15.85
C TYR A 151 4.44 10.43 17.16
N SER A 152 4.41 9.68 18.26
CA SER A 152 4.79 10.18 19.59
C SER A 152 5.52 9.10 20.39
N ILE A 153 6.17 9.52 21.48
CA ILE A 153 6.80 8.63 22.44
C ILE A 153 5.94 8.63 23.69
N ASN A 154 5.44 7.46 24.08
CA ASN A 154 4.64 7.34 25.30
C ASN A 154 5.51 7.33 26.58
N SER A 155 4.86 7.29 27.75
CA SER A 155 5.54 7.23 29.06
C SER A 155 6.49 6.04 29.24
N GLU A 156 6.29 4.95 28.49
CA GLU A 156 7.13 3.76 28.48
C GLU A 156 8.28 3.84 27.47
N LYS A 157 8.52 5.01 26.87
CA LYS A 157 9.53 5.25 25.82
C LYS A 157 9.31 4.43 24.54
N ARG A 158 8.06 4.05 24.25
CA ARG A 158 7.67 3.34 23.02
C ARG A 158 7.13 4.32 21.99
N ILE A 159 7.45 4.06 20.72
CA ILE A 159 6.85 4.79 19.59
C ILE A 159 5.39 4.35 19.46
N VAL A 160 4.48 5.30 19.58
CA VAL A 160 3.05 5.09 19.39
C VAL A 160 2.53 5.96 18.26
N LEU A 161 1.65 5.38 17.45
CA LEU A 161 1.02 6.01 16.30
C LEU A 161 -0.42 6.33 16.67
N SER A 162 -0.85 7.56 16.38
CA SER A 162 -2.26 7.97 16.43
C SER A 162 -2.71 8.48 15.07
N ARG A 163 -4.00 8.43 14.79
CA ARG A 163 -4.54 9.05 13.56
C ARG A 163 -4.27 10.57 13.57
N ALA A 164 -3.93 11.13 12.41
CA ALA A 164 -3.66 12.58 12.25
C ALA A 164 -4.86 13.41 11.83
#